data_AF-A0A7X8MK32-F1
#
_entry.id   AF-A0A7X8MK32-F1
#
_cell.length_a   1.000
_cell.length_b   1.000
_cell.length_c   1.000
_cell.angle_alpha   90.00
_cell.angle_beta   90.00
_cell.angle_gamma   90.00
#
_symmetry.space_group_name_H-M   'P 1'
#
loop_
_entity.id
_entity.type
_entity.pdbx_description
1 polymer ?
#
loop_
_entity_poly.entity_id
_entity_poly.type
_entity_poly.pdbx_seq_one_letter_code
_entity_poly.pdbx_strand_id
1 'polypeptide(L)'
;GVFLLLIRRCTDPVLSKYTTPQEYFNLLLLLSTLISGVAVWMPDLTFSAARQLTAGLLTLSMQADMIQVVHLILLDVTLIYIPLSKMGHYVGKYFTFHKILWENEPNLAGSSMESKVKAALHGQTNTTWAASHVEPPSVPEA
;
A
#
# COMPACT_ATOMS: atom_id res chain seq x y z
N GLY A 1 -12.97 11.92 6.76
CA GLY A 1 -12.29 10.63 6.48
C GLY A 1 -10.85 10.67 6.93
N VAL A 2 -9.92 11.02 6.03
CA VAL A 2 -8.46 11.02 6.29
C VAL A 2 -8.03 11.93 7.44
N PHE A 3 -8.62 13.13 7.56
CA PHE A 3 -8.34 14.06 8.66
C PHE A 3 -8.69 13.46 10.04
N LEU A 4 -9.87 12.86 10.17
CA LEU A 4 -10.30 12.19 11.40
C LEU A 4 -9.43 10.98 11.73
N LEU A 5 -9.00 10.21 10.72
CA LEU A 5 -8.09 9.09 10.89
C LEU A 5 -6.71 9.54 11.38
N LEU A 6 -6.20 10.65 10.83
CA LEU A 6 -4.95 11.24 11.26
C LEU A 6 -5.02 11.68 12.73
N ILE A 7 -6.08 12.41 13.11
CA ILE A 7 -6.32 12.79 14.51
C ILE A 7 -6.35 11.54 15.39
N ARG A 8 -7.17 10.55 15.03
CA ARG A 8 -7.31 9.31 15.82
C ARG A 8 -5.98 8.59 15.99
N ARG A 9 -5.13 8.51 14.96
CA ARG A 9 -3.81 7.88 15.08
C ARG A 9 -2.86 8.64 15.99
N CYS A 10 -2.95 9.97 16.01
CA CYS A 10 -2.13 10.78 16.90
C CYS A 10 -2.62 10.74 18.36
N THR A 11 -3.94 10.63 18.60
CA THR A 11 -4.51 10.76 19.95
C THR A 11 -4.83 9.44 20.64
N ASP A 12 -5.09 8.36 19.90
CA ASP A 12 -5.37 7.04 20.47
C ASP A 12 -4.05 6.34 20.85
N PRO A 13 -3.77 6.13 22.15
CA PRO A 13 -2.51 5.55 22.61
C PRO A 13 -2.35 4.08 22.22
N VAL A 14 -3.44 3.37 21.89
CA VAL A 14 -3.37 2.01 21.35
C VAL A 14 -2.93 2.09 19.91
N LEU A 15 -3.58 2.93 19.10
CA LEU A 15 -3.34 3.01 17.66
C LEU A 15 -1.97 3.61 17.31
N SER A 16 -1.51 4.60 18.09
CA SER A 16 -0.21 5.25 17.91
C SER A 16 0.95 4.26 18.06
N LYS A 17 0.86 3.28 18.99
CA LYS A 17 1.89 2.25 19.19
C LYS A 17 2.08 1.33 17.99
N TYR A 18 1.03 1.08 17.23
CA TYR A 18 1.06 0.23 16.04
C TYR A 18 1.19 1.03 14.74
N THR A 19 1.32 2.34 14.85
CA THR A 19 1.45 3.23 13.70
C THR A 19 2.91 3.38 13.30
N THR A 20 3.25 3.01 12.07
CA THR A 20 4.59 3.30 11.53
C THR A 20 4.69 4.74 11.02
N PRO A 21 5.90 5.35 11.00
CA PRO A 21 6.11 6.69 10.43
C PRO A 21 5.61 6.82 8.98
N GLN A 22 5.77 5.75 8.19
CA GLN A 22 5.26 5.67 6.82
C GLN A 22 3.73 5.90 6.77
N GLU A 23 2.97 5.38 7.73
CA GLU A 23 1.52 5.52 7.69
C GLU A 23 1.05 6.94 8.03
N TYR A 24 1.79 7.68 8.88
CA TYR A 24 1.56 9.12 9.05
C TYR A 24 1.85 9.88 7.76
N PHE A 25 2.97 9.57 7.09
CA PHE A 25 3.29 10.16 5.79
C PHE A 25 2.19 9.89 4.76
N ASN A 26 1.69 8.66 4.67
CA ASN A 26 0.60 8.28 3.78
C ASN A 26 -0.65 9.15 4.01
N LEU A 27 -1.06 9.32 5.27
CA LEU A 27 -2.23 10.11 5.63
C LEU A 27 -2.03 11.60 5.34
N LEU A 28 -0.83 12.15 5.59
CA LEU A 28 -0.50 13.54 5.30
C LEU A 28 -0.45 13.80 3.80
N LEU A 29 0.12 12.89 3.01
CA LEU A 29 0.16 12.99 1.56
C LEU A 29 -1.26 12.99 0.98
N LEU A 30 -2.09 12.02 1.38
CA LEU A 30 -3.51 11.98 0.97
C LEU A 30 -4.29 13.23 1.38
N LEU A 31 -4.08 13.72 2.61
CA LEU A 31 -4.75 14.93 3.10
C LEU A 31 -4.30 16.17 2.31
N SER A 32 -3.00 16.30 2.00
CA SER A 32 -2.46 17.41 1.21
C SER A 32 -2.98 17.40 -0.22
N THR A 33 -3.02 16.24 -0.87
CA THR A 33 -3.60 16.06 -2.21
C THR A 33 -5.10 16.37 -2.20
N LEU A 34 -5.83 15.98 -1.16
CA LEU A 34 -7.25 16.33 -1.00
C LEU A 34 -7.45 17.85 -0.85
N ILE A 35 -6.69 18.50 0.03
CA ILE A 35 -6.80 19.96 0.27
C ILE A 35 -6.47 20.74 -1.00
N SER A 36 -5.38 20.39 -1.69
CA SER A 36 -5.00 21.05 -2.95
C SER A 36 -6.04 20.82 -4.04
N GLY A 37 -6.64 19.63 -4.13
CA GLY A 37 -7.72 19.36 -5.08
C GLY A 37 -8.98 20.18 -4.80
N VAL A 38 -9.37 20.31 -3.53
CA VAL A 38 -10.46 21.21 -3.11
C VAL A 38 -10.12 22.66 -3.47
N ALA A 39 -8.87 23.10 -3.26
CA ALA A 39 -8.44 24.45 -3.62
C ALA A 39 -8.52 24.73 -5.13
N VAL A 40 -8.18 23.74 -5.98
CA VAL A 40 -8.36 23.84 -7.45
C VAL A 40 -9.84 23.88 -7.84
N TRP A 41 -10.69 23.14 -7.14
CA TRP A 41 -12.12 23.01 -7.49
C TRP A 41 -13.00 24.16 -6.98
N MET A 42 -12.68 24.73 -5.81
CA MET A 42 -13.48 25.77 -5.17
C MET A 42 -13.86 26.96 -6.09
N PRO A 43 -12.97 27.47 -6.96
CA PRO A 43 -13.31 28.56 -7.88
C PRO A 43 -14.13 28.12 -9.10
N ASP A 44 -14.10 26.85 -9.48
CA ASP A 44 -14.74 26.32 -10.70
C ASP A 44 -15.48 25.02 -10.42
N LEU A 45 -16.73 25.16 -9.97
CA LEU A 45 -17.61 24.03 -9.69
C LEU A 45 -18.02 23.24 -10.95
N THR A 46 -17.84 23.81 -12.14
CA THR A 46 -18.16 23.15 -13.42
C THR A 46 -17.02 22.27 -13.94
N PHE A 47 -15.87 22.25 -13.24
CA PHE A 47 -14.67 21.50 -13.63
C PHE A 47 -14.20 21.81 -15.05
N SER A 48 -14.45 23.03 -15.55
CA SER A 48 -13.98 23.45 -16.87
C SER A 48 -12.45 23.52 -16.91
N ALA A 49 -11.83 24.16 -15.93
CA ALA A 49 -10.38 24.29 -15.83
C ALA A 49 -9.71 22.92 -15.69
N ALA A 50 -10.27 22.03 -14.86
CA ALA A 50 -9.76 20.66 -14.71
C ALA A 50 -9.83 19.88 -16.03
N ARG A 51 -10.94 19.96 -16.78
CA ARG A 51 -11.08 19.28 -18.08
C ARG A 51 -10.10 19.82 -19.12
N GLN A 52 -9.92 21.14 -19.18
CA GLN A 52 -8.96 21.77 -20.09
C GLN A 52 -7.53 21.38 -19.74
N LEU A 53 -7.18 21.37 -18.45
CA LEU A 53 -5.89 20.91 -17.94
C LEU A 53 -5.63 19.44 -18.33
N THR A 54 -6.60 18.54 -18.11
CA THR A 54 -6.47 17.14 -18.51
C THR A 54 -6.33 16.97 -20.01
N ALA A 55 -7.11 17.71 -20.81
CA ALA A 55 -6.97 17.70 -22.27
C ALA A 55 -5.57 18.18 -22.71
N GLY A 56 -5.09 19.29 -22.13
CA GLY A 56 -3.77 19.86 -22.38
C GLY A 56 -2.63 18.93 -21.95
N LEU A 57 -2.80 18.18 -20.87
CA LEU A 57 -1.84 17.16 -20.43
C LEU A 57 -1.73 16.03 -21.45
N LEU A 58 -2.85 15.56 -21.99
CA LEU A 58 -2.89 14.51 -23.01
C LEU A 58 -2.29 14.97 -24.35
N THR A 59 -2.42 16.25 -24.68
CA THR A 59 -1.86 16.84 -25.91
C THR A 59 -0.48 17.47 -25.74
N LEU A 60 0.13 17.36 -24.55
CA LEU A 60 1.43 17.96 -24.19
C LEU A 60 1.49 19.48 -24.43
N SER A 61 0.34 20.16 -24.33
CA SER A 61 0.18 21.61 -24.55
C SER A 61 -0.54 22.24 -23.37
N MET A 62 -0.04 22.00 -22.16
CA MET A 62 -0.70 22.40 -20.92
C MET A 62 -0.38 23.86 -20.56
N GLN A 63 -1.42 24.63 -20.26
CA GLN A 63 -1.33 25.84 -19.45
C GLN A 63 -1.99 25.57 -18.10
N ALA A 64 -1.24 25.83 -17.03
CA ALA A 64 -1.70 25.61 -15.67
C ALA A 64 -1.33 26.80 -14.78
N ASP A 65 -2.24 27.15 -13.88
CA ASP A 65 -1.94 28.10 -12.80
C ASP A 65 -1.12 27.44 -11.68
N MET A 66 -0.47 28.23 -10.83
CA MET A 66 0.41 27.75 -9.76
C MET A 66 -0.29 26.75 -8.83
N ILE A 67 -1.55 26.98 -8.47
CA ILE A 67 -2.31 26.07 -7.61
C ILE A 67 -2.54 24.72 -8.31
N GLN A 68 -2.81 24.74 -9.62
CA GLN A 68 -3.01 23.54 -10.43
C GLN A 68 -1.70 22.76 -10.57
N VAL A 69 -0.57 23.46 -10.77
CA VAL A 69 0.77 22.83 -10.82
C VAL A 69 1.09 22.14 -9.49
N VAL A 70 0.87 22.82 -8.35
CA VAL A 70 1.09 22.21 -7.02
C VAL A 70 0.21 20.98 -6.83
N HIS A 71 -1.07 21.07 -7.21
CA HIS A 71 -1.98 19.93 -7.12
C HIS A 71 -1.55 18.76 -8.00
N LEU A 72 -1.15 19.02 -9.26
CA LEU A 72 -0.66 17.99 -10.17
C LEU A 72 0.59 17.29 -9.61
N ILE A 73 1.55 18.04 -9.09
CA ILE A 73 2.76 17.46 -8.48
C ILE A 73 2.39 16.56 -7.28
N LEU A 74 1.50 17.04 -6.39
CA LEU A 74 1.04 16.25 -5.25
C LEU A 74 0.28 14.99 -5.70
N LEU A 75 -0.57 15.12 -6.72
CA LEU A 75 -1.34 14.02 -7.29
C LEU A 75 -0.41 12.98 -7.92
N ASP A 76 0.56 13.40 -8.73
CA ASP A 76 1.53 12.51 -9.39
C ASP A 76 2.39 11.78 -8.37
N VAL A 77 2.92 12.50 -7.38
CA VAL A 77 3.65 11.89 -6.26
C VAL A 77 2.76 10.86 -5.55
N THR A 78 1.50 11.19 -5.29
CA THR A 78 0.55 10.26 -4.65
C THR A 78 0.35 9.00 -5.50
N LEU A 79 0.11 9.15 -6.80
CA LEU A 79 -0.16 8.04 -7.71
C LEU A 79 1.06 7.13 -7.89
N ILE A 80 2.25 7.69 -8.04
CA ILE A 80 3.51 6.93 -8.13
C ILE A 80 3.83 6.23 -6.80
N TYR A 81 3.52 6.88 -5.68
CA TYR A 81 3.83 6.36 -4.35
C TYR A 81 2.92 5.21 -3.90
N ILE A 82 1.64 5.23 -4.27
CA ILE A 82 0.65 4.20 -3.91
C ILE A 82 1.17 2.76 -4.13
N PRO A 83 1.60 2.33 -5.33
CA PRO A 83 2.01 0.96 -5.59
C PRO A 83 3.28 0.55 -4.84
N LEU A 84 4.12 1.52 -4.46
CA LEU A 84 5.37 1.30 -3.73
C LEU A 84 5.19 1.27 -2.20
N SER A 85 3.98 1.53 -1.72
CA SER A 85 3.68 1.69 -0.29
C SER A 85 2.73 0.63 0.25
N LYS A 86 2.52 0.62 1.57
CA LYS A 86 1.46 -0.19 2.21
C LYS A 86 0.06 0.09 1.63
N MET A 87 -0.15 1.27 1.02
CA MET A 87 -1.42 1.59 0.38
C MET A 87 -1.69 0.68 -0.84
N GLY A 88 -0.67 0.15 -1.52
CA GLY A 88 -0.85 -0.73 -2.68
C GLY A 88 -1.59 -2.05 -2.40
N HIS A 89 -1.79 -2.42 -1.13
CA HIS A 89 -2.54 -3.63 -0.75
C HIS A 89 -3.94 -3.68 -1.37
N TYR A 90 -4.64 -2.55 -1.53
CA TYR A 90 -5.98 -2.57 -2.14
C TYR A 90 -5.94 -2.97 -3.62
N VAL A 91 -4.90 -2.57 -4.36
CA VAL A 91 -4.72 -2.92 -5.78
C VAL A 91 -4.46 -4.42 -5.89
N GLY A 92 -3.51 -4.92 -5.10
CA GLY A 92 -3.20 -6.34 -5.03
C GLY A 92 -4.45 -7.15 -4.72
N LYS A 93 -5.15 -6.80 -3.63
CA LYS A 93 -6.39 -7.48 -3.22
C LYS A 93 -7.44 -7.47 -4.33
N TYR A 94 -7.65 -6.37 -5.04
CA TYR A 94 -8.65 -6.31 -6.11
C TYR A 94 -8.38 -7.32 -7.23
N PHE A 95 -7.13 -7.40 -7.71
CA PHE A 95 -6.77 -8.29 -8.81
C PHE A 95 -6.51 -9.73 -8.39
N THR A 96 -6.09 -9.96 -7.15
CA THR A 96 -5.79 -11.31 -6.65
C THR A 96 -6.90 -11.89 -5.78
N PHE A 97 -8.00 -11.16 -5.54
CA PHE A 97 -9.09 -11.59 -4.66
C PHE A 97 -9.56 -13.00 -4.98
N HIS A 98 -9.91 -13.25 -6.24
CA HIS A 98 -10.41 -14.55 -6.67
C HIS A 98 -9.34 -15.63 -6.51
N LYS A 99 -8.09 -15.33 -6.88
CA LYS A 99 -6.99 -16.28 -6.70
C LYS A 99 -6.78 -16.61 -5.22
N ILE A 100 -6.60 -15.62 -4.36
CA ILE A 100 -6.34 -15.83 -2.92
C ILE A 100 -7.49 -16.58 -2.24
N LEU A 101 -8.74 -16.25 -2.56
CA LEU A 101 -9.89 -16.89 -1.91
C LEU A 101 -10.09 -18.34 -2.35
N TRP A 102 -9.80 -18.64 -3.63
CA TRP A 102 -10.09 -19.93 -4.24
C TRP A 102 -8.86 -20.80 -4.51
N GLU A 103 -7.65 -20.37 -4.14
CA GLU A 103 -6.41 -21.15 -4.21
C GLU A 103 -6.38 -22.23 -3.10
N ASN A 104 -7.32 -23.18 -3.18
CA ASN A 104 -7.47 -24.32 -2.26
C ASN A 104 -7.09 -25.64 -2.96
N GLU A 105 -6.07 -25.62 -3.81
CA GLU A 105 -5.60 -26.84 -4.48
C GLU A 105 -5.16 -27.86 -3.41
N PRO A 106 -5.72 -29.08 -3.42
CA PRO A 106 -5.39 -30.08 -2.43
C PRO A 106 -3.94 -30.53 -2.57
N ASN A 107 -3.27 -30.75 -1.43
CA ASN A 107 -1.93 -31.33 -1.42
C ASN A 107 -2.00 -32.84 -1.73
N LEU A 108 -2.00 -33.19 -3.01
CA LEU A 108 -2.00 -34.57 -3.50
C LEU A 108 -0.57 -35.11 -3.66
N ALA A 109 -0.40 -36.43 -3.58
CA ALA A 109 0.87 -37.09 -3.84
C ALA A 109 1.35 -36.81 -5.28
N GLY A 110 2.61 -36.44 -5.44
CA GLY A 110 3.24 -36.03 -6.69
C GLY A 110 2.93 -34.59 -7.14
N SER A 111 2.14 -33.82 -6.37
CA SER A 111 1.78 -32.45 -6.74
C SER A 111 2.93 -31.46 -6.58
N SER A 112 2.85 -30.32 -7.28
CA SER A 112 3.77 -29.19 -7.08
C SER A 112 3.66 -28.58 -5.68
N MET A 113 2.53 -28.77 -5.00
CA MET A 113 2.35 -28.37 -3.61
C MET A 113 3.13 -29.29 -2.67
N GLU A 114 3.10 -30.61 -2.90
CA GLU A 114 3.85 -31.58 -2.09
C GLU A 114 5.36 -31.29 -2.12
N SER A 115 5.91 -30.95 -3.29
CA SER A 115 7.33 -30.61 -3.41
C SER A 115 7.69 -29.32 -2.66
N LYS A 116 6.83 -28.29 -2.72
CA LYS A 116 7.00 -27.04 -1.95
C LYS A 116 6.93 -27.30 -0.44
N VAL A 117 5.99 -28.11 0.01
CA VAL A 117 5.84 -28.48 1.44
C VAL A 117 7.06 -29.28 1.91
N LYS A 118 7.51 -30.29 1.15
CA LYS A 118 8.74 -31.04 1.48
C LYS A 118 9.95 -30.12 1.55
N ALA A 119 10.13 -29.23 0.58
CA ALA A 119 11.23 -28.26 0.59
C ALA A 119 11.19 -27.34 1.83
N ALA A 120 10.00 -26.89 2.23
CA ALA A 120 9.83 -26.07 3.43
C ALA A 120 10.11 -26.85 4.72
N LEU A 121 9.72 -28.13 4.79
CA LEU A 121 9.99 -29.02 5.93
C LEU A 121 11.48 -29.41 6.04
N HIS A 122 12.18 -29.52 4.91
CA HIS A 122 13.62 -29.80 4.89
C HIS A 122 14.48 -28.56 5.19
N GLY A 123 13.90 -27.36 5.14
CA GLY A 123 14.59 -26.15 5.58
C GLY A 123 14.83 -26.19 7.08
N GLN A 124 16.10 -26.24 7.49
CA GLN A 124 16.45 -26.06 8.90
C GLN A 124 15.89 -24.72 9.37
N THR A 125 15.05 -24.76 10.40
CA THR A 125 14.53 -23.54 11.01
C THR A 125 15.70 -22.84 11.70
N ASN A 126 16.06 -21.64 11.23
CA ASN A 126 17.02 -20.75 11.93
C ASN A 126 16.41 -20.12 13.19
N THR A 127 15.38 -20.73 13.75
CA THR A 127 14.67 -20.22 14.92
C THR A 127 15.21 -20.93 16.17
N THR A 128 15.56 -20.16 17.18
CA THR A 128 15.98 -20.67 18.51
C THR A 128 14.82 -21.21 19.36
N TRP A 129 13.60 -21.25 18.82
CA TRP A 129 12.43 -21.72 19.54
C TRP A 129 12.34 -23.25 19.51
N ALA A 130 12.69 -23.87 20.64
CA ALA A 130 12.52 -25.31 20.87
C ALA A 130 11.10 -25.59 21.38
N ALA A 131 10.12 -25.62 20.47
CA ALA A 131 8.85 -26.25 20.79
C ALA A 131 9.06 -27.76 20.90
N SER A 132 8.31 -28.45 21.77
CA SER A 132 8.49 -29.90 22.03
C SER A 132 8.35 -30.83 20.81
N HIS A 133 7.86 -30.32 19.69
CA HIS A 133 7.66 -31.03 18.42
C HIS A 133 8.57 -30.52 17.29
N VAL A 134 9.49 -29.59 17.58
CA VAL A 134 10.46 -29.04 16.63
C VAL A 134 11.84 -29.31 17.18
N GLU A 135 12.61 -30.16 16.50
CA GLU A 135 13.99 -30.44 16.86
C GLU A 135 14.87 -29.29 16.32
N PRO A 136 15.47 -28.45 17.19
CA PRO A 136 16.32 -27.37 16.73
C PRO A 136 17.60 -27.95 16.09
N PRO A 137 18.23 -27.23 15.14
CA PRO A 137 19.47 -27.67 14.53
C PRO A 137 20.56 -27.87 15.60
N SER A 138 21.33 -28.96 15.49
CA SER A 138 22.40 -29.29 16.44
C SER A 138 23.44 -28.18 16.44
N VAL A 139 23.67 -27.57 17.61
CA VAL A 139 24.73 -26.58 17.80
C VAL A 139 26.08 -27.28 17.55
N PRO A 140 26.94 -26.79 16.65
CA PRO A 140 28.26 -27.37 16.46
C PRO A 140 29.05 -27.25 17.77
N GLU A 141 29.61 -28.36 18.25
CA GLU A 141 30.53 -28.35 19.40
C GLU A 141 31.74 -27.46 19.08
N ALA A 142 32.06 -26.57 20.01
CA ALA A 142 33.17 -25.62 19.95
C ALA A 142 34.51 -26.26 20.29
#